data_AF-A0AAW5R7L3-F1
#
_entry.id   AF-A0AAW5R7L3-F1
#
_cell.length_a   1.000
_cell.length_b   1.000
_cell.length_c   1.000
_cell.angle_alpha   90.00
_cell.angle_beta   90.00
_cell.angle_gamma   90.00
#
_symmetry.space_group_name_H-M   'P 1'
#
loop_
_entity.id
_entity.type
_entity.pdbx_description
1 polymer ?
#
loop_
_entity_poly.entity_id
_entity_poly.type
_entity_poly.pdbx_seq_one_letter_code
_entity_poly.pdbx_strand_id
1 'polypeptide(L)'
;MTDDELAVFRELTGRDEAPDEPASEAWLIMGRRSGKDVKAGSIAVYLATIGAEQFGFRKRLTRGERGVVQLLAVDRDQAKVCLGYISEMFEQPMLRKLIKRNTADSIELKNGLAVEVTTNDQRRVRGRTVVAAIFDEVAHWRSENTLSPDADVYRAVKPAMATMMPGAMLIGISSPHARKGLLWEKYRT
;
A
#
# COMPACT_ATOMS: atom_id res chain seq x y z
N MET A 1 -21.54 13.97 -5.78
CA MET A 1 -21.95 13.81 -4.37
C MET A 1 -23.22 14.61 -4.18
N THR A 2 -24.26 14.05 -3.59
CA THR A 2 -25.51 14.76 -3.29
C THR A 2 -25.35 15.64 -2.03
N ASP A 3 -26.30 16.54 -1.79
CA ASP A 3 -26.29 17.40 -0.58
C ASP A 3 -26.36 16.57 0.72
N ASP A 4 -27.10 15.46 0.71
CA ASP A 4 -27.18 14.53 1.84
C ASP A 4 -25.85 13.79 2.08
N GLU A 5 -25.16 13.38 1.01
CA GLU A 5 -23.83 12.78 1.10
C GLU A 5 -22.78 13.79 1.60
N LEU A 6 -22.93 15.08 1.23
CA LEU A 6 -22.06 16.16 1.71
C LEU A 6 -22.27 16.46 3.21
N ALA A 7 -23.51 16.39 3.69
CA ALA A 7 -23.81 16.56 5.12
C ALA A 7 -23.16 15.45 5.96
N VAL A 8 -23.30 14.19 5.53
CA VAL A 8 -22.65 13.03 6.19
C VAL A 8 -21.12 13.14 6.10
N PHE A 9 -20.59 13.55 4.95
CA PHE A 9 -19.14 13.75 4.78
C PHE A 9 -18.60 14.80 5.77
N ARG A 10 -19.29 15.94 5.91
CA ARG A 10 -18.91 17.00 6.86
C ARG A 10 -18.96 16.50 8.30
N GLU A 11 -20.01 15.78 8.67
CA GLU A 11 -20.16 15.21 10.02
C GLU A 11 -19.04 14.22 10.36
N LEU A 12 -18.69 13.33 9.43
CA LEU A 12 -17.69 12.28 9.67
C LEU A 12 -16.25 12.77 9.56
N THR A 13 -15.97 13.76 8.71
CA THR A 13 -14.59 14.18 8.40
C THR A 13 -14.22 15.53 9.00
N GLY A 14 -15.19 16.36 9.38
CA GLY A 14 -14.98 17.74 9.81
C GLY A 14 -14.46 18.67 8.71
N ARG A 15 -14.52 18.26 7.43
CA ARG A 15 -14.07 19.06 6.27
C ARG A 15 -15.27 19.74 5.60
N ASP A 16 -15.13 21.02 5.30
CA ASP A 16 -16.20 21.81 4.67
C ASP A 16 -16.40 21.47 3.18
N GLU A 17 -15.33 21.09 2.50
CA GLU A 17 -15.29 20.76 1.08
C GLU A 17 -14.93 19.30 0.85
N ALA A 18 -15.66 18.66 -0.07
CA ALA A 18 -15.40 17.31 -0.50
C ALA A 18 -14.19 17.26 -1.46
N PRO A 19 -13.42 16.17 -1.50
CA PRO A 19 -12.34 16.05 -2.46
C PRO A 19 -12.88 16.01 -3.90
N ASP A 20 -12.36 16.87 -4.76
CA ASP A 20 -12.68 16.88 -6.19
C ASP A 20 -11.94 15.78 -6.97
N GLU A 21 -10.87 15.24 -6.39
CA GLU A 21 -10.04 14.19 -6.96
C GLU A 21 -9.93 12.98 -6.03
N PRO A 22 -9.81 11.75 -6.58
CA PRO A 22 -9.53 10.57 -5.79
C PRO A 22 -8.23 10.73 -4.97
N ALA A 23 -8.28 10.30 -3.70
CA ALA A 23 -7.11 10.33 -2.85
C ALA A 23 -5.99 9.42 -3.39
N SER A 24 -4.79 9.99 -3.53
CA SER A 24 -3.56 9.24 -3.85
C SER A 24 -2.85 8.70 -2.61
N GLU A 25 -3.29 9.14 -1.43
CA GLU A 25 -2.68 8.83 -0.15
C GLU A 25 -3.78 8.62 0.92
N ALA A 26 -3.72 7.50 1.64
CA ALA A 26 -4.67 7.16 2.70
C ALA A 26 -3.95 6.69 3.97
N TRP A 27 -4.36 7.19 5.13
CA TRP A 27 -3.81 6.79 6.43
C TRP A 27 -4.92 6.25 7.34
N LEU A 28 -4.86 4.96 7.64
CA LEU A 28 -5.88 4.23 8.38
C LEU A 28 -5.35 3.89 9.78
N ILE A 29 -5.88 4.56 10.79
CA ILE A 29 -5.52 4.36 12.19
C ILE A 29 -6.58 3.47 12.84
N MET A 30 -6.24 2.21 13.11
CA MET A 30 -7.18 1.20 13.58
C MET A 30 -6.61 0.38 14.75
N GLY A 31 -7.47 0.05 15.71
CA GLY A 31 -7.08 -0.76 16.87
C GLY A 31 -6.63 -2.18 16.52
N ARG A 32 -6.07 -2.89 17.51
CA ARG A 32 -5.70 -4.31 17.37
C ARG A 32 -6.93 -5.15 17.05
N ARG A 33 -6.74 -6.26 16.32
CA ARG A 33 -7.81 -7.21 15.90
C ARG A 33 -8.89 -6.60 15.00
N SER A 34 -8.63 -5.46 14.38
CA SER A 34 -9.47 -4.83 13.36
C SER A 34 -9.41 -5.51 11.98
N GLY A 35 -8.58 -6.54 11.79
CA GLY A 35 -8.39 -7.21 10.50
C GLY A 35 -7.53 -6.41 9.51
N LYS A 36 -6.75 -5.45 10.00
CA LYS A 36 -5.97 -4.51 9.17
C LYS A 36 -4.99 -5.18 8.21
N ASP A 37 -4.30 -6.23 8.65
CA ASP A 37 -3.30 -6.96 7.85
C ASP A 37 -3.97 -7.69 6.67
N VAL A 38 -5.15 -8.28 6.91
CA VAL A 38 -5.96 -8.91 5.85
C VAL A 38 -6.45 -7.86 4.85
N LYS A 39 -6.85 -6.68 5.32
CA LYS A 39 -7.28 -5.58 4.45
C LYS A 39 -6.11 -5.05 3.61
N ALA A 40 -4.94 -4.87 4.21
CA ALA A 40 -3.70 -4.53 3.51
C ALA A 40 -3.42 -5.50 2.36
N GLY A 41 -3.46 -6.81 2.64
CA GLY A 41 -3.31 -7.85 1.63
C GLY A 41 -4.37 -7.79 0.52
N SER A 42 -5.64 -7.58 0.88
CA SER A 42 -6.73 -7.50 -0.12
C SER A 42 -6.58 -6.30 -1.06
N ILE A 43 -6.14 -5.15 -0.53
CA ILE A 43 -5.88 -3.96 -1.34
C ILE A 43 -4.69 -4.21 -2.27
N ALA A 44 -3.64 -4.87 -1.76
CA ALA A 44 -2.48 -5.23 -2.57
C ALA A 44 -2.86 -6.13 -3.76
N VAL A 45 -3.65 -7.17 -3.50
CA VAL A 45 -4.16 -8.09 -4.53
C VAL A 45 -5.04 -7.37 -5.54
N TYR A 46 -5.96 -6.52 -5.07
CA TYR A 46 -6.84 -5.75 -5.95
C TYR A 46 -6.03 -4.85 -6.89
N LEU A 47 -5.09 -4.06 -6.37
CA LEU A 47 -4.28 -3.13 -7.16
C LEU A 47 -3.36 -3.85 -8.16
N ALA A 48 -2.85 -5.03 -7.79
CA ALA A 48 -2.01 -5.84 -8.68
C ALA A 48 -2.80 -6.58 -9.77
N THR A 49 -4.12 -6.73 -9.62
CA THR A 49 -4.98 -7.53 -10.51
C THR A 49 -5.98 -6.66 -11.25
N ILE A 50 -7.14 -6.42 -10.64
CA ILE A 50 -8.27 -5.68 -11.24
C ILE A 50 -7.92 -4.20 -11.37
N GLY A 51 -7.36 -3.60 -10.31
CA GLY A 51 -6.90 -2.23 -10.29
C GLY A 51 -5.84 -1.95 -11.37
N ALA A 52 -5.03 -2.96 -11.73
CA ALA A 52 -4.00 -2.80 -12.76
C ALA A 52 -4.55 -2.42 -14.13
N GLU A 53 -5.68 -3.03 -14.51
CA GLU A 53 -6.38 -2.69 -15.74
C GLU A 53 -7.23 -1.42 -15.56
N GLN A 54 -7.94 -1.30 -14.43
CA GLN A 54 -8.82 -0.15 -14.15
C GLN A 54 -8.08 1.19 -14.13
N PHE A 55 -6.89 1.24 -13.53
CA PHE A 55 -6.06 2.44 -13.47
C PHE A 55 -5.06 2.53 -14.63
N GLY A 56 -4.98 1.51 -15.49
CA GLY A 56 -4.13 1.49 -16.67
C GLY A 56 -2.62 1.41 -16.38
N PHE A 57 -2.21 0.85 -15.24
CA PHE A 57 -0.79 0.74 -14.86
C PHE A 57 0.01 0.03 -15.93
N ARG A 58 -0.54 -1.05 -16.50
CA ARG A 58 0.11 -1.85 -17.53
C ARG A 58 0.48 -1.07 -18.79
N LYS A 59 -0.30 -0.04 -19.15
CA LYS A 59 -0.03 0.82 -20.32
C LYS A 59 1.12 1.79 -20.09
N ARG A 60 1.46 2.06 -18.83
CA ARG A 60 2.54 2.96 -18.41
C ARG A 60 3.85 2.24 -18.13
N LEU A 61 3.85 0.90 -18.10
CA LEU A 61 5.05 0.11 -17.93
C LEU A 61 5.86 0.07 -19.23
N THR A 62 7.16 0.36 -19.15
CA THR A 62 8.09 0.15 -20.25
C THR A 62 8.34 -1.35 -20.44
N ARG A 63 8.72 -1.75 -21.65
CA ARG A 63 9.02 -3.15 -21.94
C ARG A 63 10.16 -3.66 -21.05
N GLY A 64 9.89 -4.69 -20.26
CA GLY A 64 10.85 -5.27 -19.32
C GLY A 64 10.72 -4.73 -17.90
N GLU A 65 10.02 -3.61 -17.70
CA GLU A 65 9.64 -3.14 -16.38
C GLU A 65 8.53 -4.00 -15.79
N ARG A 66 8.48 -3.99 -14.46
CA ARG A 66 7.45 -4.65 -13.68
C ARG A 66 6.89 -3.68 -12.67
N GLY A 67 5.58 -3.50 -12.71
CA GLY A 67 4.86 -2.74 -11.70
C GLY A 67 4.79 -3.54 -10.41
N VAL A 68 5.14 -2.93 -9.28
CA VAL A 68 5.15 -3.60 -7.98
C VAL A 68 4.15 -2.94 -7.06
N VAL A 69 3.29 -3.75 -6.45
CA VAL A 69 2.56 -3.36 -5.25
C VAL A 69 3.38 -3.83 -4.05
N GLN A 70 3.99 -2.88 -3.35
CA GLN A 70 4.83 -3.16 -2.18
C GLN A 70 4.00 -3.11 -0.91
N LEU A 71 4.04 -4.20 -0.12
CA LEU A 71 3.60 -4.23 1.26
C LEU A 71 4.83 -4.28 2.15
N LEU A 72 5.07 -3.19 2.88
CA LEU A 72 6.18 -3.04 3.80
C LEU A 72 5.70 -3.35 5.22
N ALA A 73 6.12 -4.48 5.76
CA ALA A 73 5.83 -4.90 7.12
C ALA A 73 6.91 -4.45 8.10
N VAL A 74 6.58 -4.47 9.40
CA VAL A 74 7.49 -4.10 10.50
C VAL A 74 8.71 -5.01 10.56
N ASP A 75 8.48 -6.32 10.44
CA ASP A 75 9.51 -7.35 10.56
C ASP A 75 9.22 -8.53 9.60
N ARG A 76 10.13 -9.50 9.60
CA ARG A 76 10.03 -10.67 8.70
C ARG A 76 8.88 -11.59 9.06
N ASP A 77 8.44 -11.63 10.30
CA ASP A 77 7.36 -12.52 10.72
C ASP A 77 6.00 -11.94 10.35
N GLN A 78 5.80 -10.63 10.52
CA GLN A 78 4.63 -9.91 10.00
C GLN A 78 4.58 -9.96 8.46
N ALA A 79 5.74 -9.87 7.78
CA ALA A 79 5.82 -10.03 6.34
C ALA A 79 5.31 -11.43 5.89
N LYS A 80 5.71 -12.50 6.59
CA LYS A 80 5.21 -13.86 6.29
C LYS A 80 3.70 -13.98 6.50
N VAL A 81 3.17 -13.37 7.57
CA VAL A 81 1.72 -13.38 7.85
C VAL A 81 0.96 -12.69 6.72
N CYS A 82 1.39 -11.49 6.30
CA CYS A 82 0.79 -10.77 5.19
C CYS A 82 0.86 -11.54 3.88
N LEU A 83 2.02 -12.13 3.56
CA LEU A 83 2.19 -12.95 2.36
C LEU A 83 1.31 -14.20 2.39
N GLY A 84 1.11 -14.82 3.56
CA GLY A 84 0.18 -15.92 3.75
C GLY A 84 -1.25 -15.55 3.35
N TYR A 85 -1.77 -14.44 3.87
CA TYR A 85 -3.10 -13.95 3.49
C TYR A 85 -3.22 -13.67 1.99
N ILE A 86 -2.21 -13.03 1.41
CA ILE A 86 -2.17 -12.72 -0.03
C ILE A 86 -2.16 -14.01 -0.84
N SER A 87 -1.36 -15.00 -0.45
CA SER A 87 -1.26 -16.30 -1.13
C SER A 87 -2.61 -17.02 -1.17
N GLU A 88 -3.31 -17.06 -0.03
CA GLU A 88 -4.66 -17.64 0.07
C GLU A 88 -5.67 -16.92 -0.82
N MET A 89 -5.58 -15.58 -0.95
CA MET A 89 -6.45 -14.85 -1.87
C MET A 89 -6.19 -15.25 -3.34
N PHE A 90 -4.95 -15.53 -3.70
CA PHE A 90 -4.59 -15.97 -5.04
C PHE A 90 -4.98 -17.43 -5.36
N GLU A 91 -5.38 -18.23 -4.36
CA GLU A 91 -5.93 -19.58 -4.61
C GLU A 91 -7.32 -19.53 -5.27
N GLN A 92 -8.00 -18.38 -5.24
CA GLN A 92 -9.28 -18.19 -5.93
C GLN A 92 -9.16 -18.49 -7.43
N PRO A 93 -10.09 -19.25 -8.05
CA PRO A 93 -9.94 -19.75 -9.43
C PRO A 93 -9.64 -18.68 -10.48
N MET A 94 -10.20 -17.47 -10.30
CA MET A 94 -9.97 -16.34 -11.20
C MET A 94 -8.54 -15.77 -11.07
N LEU A 95 -8.01 -15.69 -9.85
CA LEU A 95 -6.72 -15.07 -9.56
C LEU A 95 -5.56 -16.05 -9.74
N ARG A 96 -5.77 -17.34 -9.45
CA ARG A 96 -4.77 -18.39 -9.59
C ARG A 96 -4.18 -18.46 -11.00
N LYS A 97 -5.01 -18.23 -12.01
CA LYS A 97 -4.59 -18.23 -13.43
C LYS A 97 -3.64 -17.09 -13.77
N LEU A 98 -3.65 -16.01 -12.99
CA LEU A 98 -2.78 -14.84 -13.17
C LEU A 98 -1.37 -15.06 -12.60
N ILE A 99 -1.19 -16.02 -11.69
CA ILE A 99 0.12 -16.31 -11.10
C ILE A 99 1.08 -16.77 -12.20
N LYS A 100 2.23 -16.09 -12.30
CA LYS A 100 3.37 -16.47 -13.13
C LYS A 100 4.41 -17.22 -12.31
N ARG A 101 4.74 -16.73 -11.11
CA ARG A 101 5.76 -17.29 -10.23
C ARG A 101 5.51 -16.86 -8.79
N ASN A 102 5.73 -17.77 -7.84
CA ASN A 102 5.77 -17.44 -6.42
C ASN A 102 7.23 -17.49 -5.93
N THR A 103 7.62 -16.52 -5.12
CA THR A 103 8.90 -16.50 -4.40
C THR A 103 8.64 -16.48 -2.89
N ALA A 104 9.70 -16.45 -2.08
CA ALA A 104 9.58 -16.39 -0.62
C ALA A 104 9.00 -15.05 -0.12
N ASP A 105 9.02 -14.02 -0.94
CA ASP A 105 8.68 -12.64 -0.59
C ASP A 105 7.79 -11.94 -1.64
N SER A 106 7.37 -12.64 -2.70
CA SER A 106 6.57 -12.03 -3.76
C SER A 106 5.71 -13.03 -4.54
N ILE A 107 4.64 -12.50 -5.14
CA ILE A 107 3.81 -13.19 -6.13
C ILE A 107 3.87 -12.40 -7.42
N GLU A 108 4.50 -12.99 -8.43
CA GLU A 108 4.64 -12.44 -9.76
C GLU A 108 3.43 -12.82 -10.63
N LEU A 109 2.88 -11.85 -11.36
CA LEU A 109 1.69 -12.03 -12.18
C LEU A 109 2.01 -11.98 -13.69
N LYS A 110 1.19 -12.65 -14.49
CA LYS A 110 1.28 -12.70 -15.96
C LYS A 110 0.94 -11.37 -16.63
N ASN A 111 0.27 -10.47 -15.93
CA ASN A 111 -0.10 -9.14 -16.42
C ASN A 111 1.06 -8.11 -16.35
N GLY A 112 2.24 -8.52 -15.88
CA GLY A 112 3.41 -7.64 -15.75
C GLY A 112 3.50 -6.92 -14.41
N LEU A 113 2.67 -7.31 -13.43
CA LEU A 113 2.75 -6.81 -12.06
C LEU A 113 3.28 -7.88 -11.09
N ALA A 114 3.62 -7.45 -9.87
CA ALA A 114 3.88 -8.32 -8.74
C ALA A 114 3.37 -7.70 -7.44
N VAL A 115 3.01 -8.56 -6.48
CA VAL A 115 2.85 -8.18 -5.08
C VAL A 115 4.12 -8.59 -4.34
N GLU A 116 4.83 -7.62 -3.78
CA GLU A 116 6.04 -7.86 -2.99
C GLU A 116 5.78 -7.55 -1.52
N VAL A 117 6.11 -8.48 -0.64
CA VAL A 117 5.94 -8.34 0.81
C VAL A 117 7.32 -8.41 1.47
N THR A 118 7.81 -7.26 1.92
CA THR A 118 9.15 -7.14 2.50
C THR A 118 9.12 -6.36 3.80
N THR A 119 10.23 -6.37 4.53
CA THR A 119 10.42 -5.44 5.66
C THR A 119 10.58 -4.00 5.15
N ASN A 120 10.36 -3.03 6.03
CA ASN A 120 10.45 -1.59 5.85
C ASN A 120 11.87 -1.03 5.51
N ASP A 121 12.55 -1.60 4.51
CA ASP A 121 13.90 -1.18 4.08
C ASP A 121 13.84 -0.25 2.84
N GLN A 122 14.34 0.98 2.99
CA GLN A 122 14.44 1.96 1.90
C GLN A 122 15.19 1.44 0.66
N ARG A 123 16.21 0.59 0.83
CA ARG A 123 17.00 0.05 -0.29
C ARG A 123 16.16 -0.81 -1.20
N ARG A 124 15.09 -1.41 -0.68
CA ARG A 124 14.14 -2.22 -1.44
C ARG A 124 13.09 -1.38 -2.18
N VAL A 125 12.99 -0.09 -1.89
CA VAL A 125 12.06 0.79 -2.62
C VAL A 125 12.72 1.36 -3.88
N ARG A 126 14.01 1.68 -3.81
CA ARG A 126 14.74 2.32 -4.90
C ARG A 126 14.91 1.36 -6.10
N GLY A 127 14.68 1.87 -7.30
CA GLY A 127 14.87 1.14 -8.55
C GLY A 127 13.69 0.25 -9.00
N ARG A 128 12.54 0.32 -8.30
CA ARG A 128 11.31 -0.36 -8.71
C ARG A 128 10.31 0.64 -9.28
N THR A 129 9.47 0.15 -10.18
CA THR A 129 8.26 0.88 -10.60
C THR A 129 7.15 0.57 -9.61
N VAL A 130 6.89 1.48 -8.67
CA VAL A 130 5.94 1.24 -7.58
C VAL A 130 4.56 1.70 -8.00
N VAL A 131 3.64 0.75 -8.12
CA VAL A 131 2.23 1.00 -8.43
C VAL A 131 1.47 1.40 -7.17
N ALA A 132 1.76 0.73 -6.06
CA ALA A 132 1.20 1.08 -4.77
C ALA A 132 2.16 0.67 -3.66
N ALA A 133 2.13 1.43 -2.57
CA ALA A 133 2.92 1.17 -1.38
C ALA A 133 2.01 1.12 -0.17
N ILE A 134 2.03 0.00 0.55
CA ILE A 134 1.26 -0.23 1.76
C ILE A 134 2.23 -0.33 2.92
N PHE A 135 2.15 0.61 3.86
CA PHE A 135 2.95 0.61 5.08
C PHE A 135 2.15 -0.03 6.19
N ASP A 136 2.47 -1.30 6.48
CA ASP A 136 1.81 -2.03 7.55
C ASP A 136 2.50 -1.76 8.89
N GLU A 137 1.67 -1.41 9.87
CA GLU A 137 2.05 -0.97 11.20
C GLU A 137 3.13 0.13 11.23
N VAL A 138 2.96 1.16 10.38
CA VAL A 138 3.95 2.26 10.24
C VAL A 138 4.36 2.96 11.55
N ALA A 139 3.46 3.08 12.53
CA ALA A 139 3.78 3.71 13.82
C ALA A 139 4.76 2.90 14.69
N HIS A 140 4.94 1.61 14.36
CA HIS A 140 5.82 0.68 15.07
C HIS A 140 7.15 0.45 14.35
N TRP A 141 7.39 1.15 13.25
CA TRP A 141 8.65 1.05 12.53
C TRP A 141 9.80 1.59 13.38
N ARG A 142 10.67 0.68 13.81
CA ARG A 142 11.87 1.00 14.58
C ARG A 142 13.09 0.85 13.67
N SER A 143 14.06 1.74 13.83
CA SER A 143 15.39 1.58 13.25
C SER A 143 16.41 1.80 14.34
N GLU A 144 17.39 0.90 14.44
CA GLU A 144 18.55 1.05 15.31
C GLU A 144 19.52 2.12 14.77
N ASN A 145 19.44 2.43 13.47
CA ASN A 145 20.42 3.27 12.76
C ASN A 145 19.85 4.63 12.30
N THR A 146 18.56 4.90 12.52
CA THR A 146 17.89 6.10 11.99
C THR A 146 16.81 6.57 12.94
N LEU A 147 16.77 7.88 13.21
CA LEU A 147 15.79 8.50 14.09
C LEU A 147 14.34 8.46 13.54
N SER A 148 14.15 8.31 12.23
CA SER A 148 12.83 8.34 11.56
C SER A 148 12.78 7.44 10.31
N PRO A 149 12.82 6.11 10.46
CA PRO A 149 12.81 5.18 9.32
C PRO A 149 11.55 5.26 8.45
N ASP A 150 10.43 5.63 9.05
CA ASP A 150 9.14 5.84 8.40
C ASP A 150 9.15 7.01 7.40
N ALA A 151 9.59 8.19 7.83
CA ALA A 151 9.71 9.37 6.95
C ALA A 151 10.69 9.11 5.78
N ASP A 152 11.70 8.34 6.07
CA ASP A 152 12.77 7.95 5.16
C ASP A 152 12.27 7.01 4.05
N VAL A 153 11.53 5.96 4.40
CA VAL A 153 10.89 5.07 3.42
C VAL A 153 9.83 5.83 2.62
N TYR A 154 9.01 6.65 3.29
CA TYR A 154 8.00 7.47 2.61
C TYR A 154 8.60 8.39 1.55
N ARG A 155 9.71 9.09 1.86
CA ARG A 155 10.43 9.94 0.90
C ARG A 155 11.05 9.15 -0.25
N ALA A 156 11.44 7.89 -0.03
CA ALA A 156 11.97 7.03 -1.07
C ALA A 156 10.88 6.47 -2.01
N VAL A 157 9.68 6.21 -1.47
CA VAL A 157 8.55 5.63 -2.22
C VAL A 157 7.93 6.63 -3.18
N LYS A 158 7.73 7.89 -2.76
CA LYS A 158 7.02 8.88 -3.58
C LYS A 158 7.59 9.06 -4.99
N PRO A 159 8.91 9.22 -5.20
CA PRO A 159 9.47 9.32 -6.54
C PRO A 159 9.27 8.04 -7.37
N ALA A 160 9.29 6.86 -6.74
CA ALA A 160 9.11 5.57 -7.42
C ALA A 160 7.66 5.35 -7.92
N MET A 161 6.70 6.12 -7.40
CA MET A 161 5.29 6.09 -7.82
C MET A 161 4.94 7.12 -8.89
N ALA A 162 5.81 8.11 -9.13
CA ALA A 162 5.49 9.25 -10.00
C ALA A 162 5.12 8.83 -11.43
N THR A 163 5.75 7.79 -11.96
CA THR A 163 5.50 7.26 -13.32
C THR A 163 4.18 6.50 -13.44
N MET A 164 3.61 6.05 -12.31
CA MET A 164 2.38 5.25 -12.27
C MET A 164 1.12 6.09 -12.03
N MET A 165 1.26 7.41 -11.81
CA MET A 165 0.15 8.35 -11.67
C MET A 165 -0.57 8.60 -13.02
N PRO A 166 -1.89 8.85 -13.01
CA PRO A 166 -2.82 8.79 -11.87
C PRO A 166 -3.16 7.34 -11.46
N GLY A 167 -3.60 7.15 -10.21
CA GLY A 167 -4.06 5.86 -9.67
C GLY A 167 -3.04 5.15 -8.79
N ALA A 168 -1.77 5.54 -8.81
CA ALA A 168 -0.81 5.02 -7.84
C ALA A 168 -1.22 5.46 -6.42
N MET A 169 -1.16 4.54 -5.47
CA MET A 169 -1.73 4.76 -4.13
C MET A 169 -0.75 4.42 -3.02
N LEU A 170 -0.60 5.34 -2.05
CA LEU A 170 0.14 5.10 -0.82
C LEU A 170 -0.86 4.91 0.32
N ILE A 171 -0.73 3.81 1.05
CA ILE A 171 -1.65 3.44 2.12
C ILE A 171 -0.85 3.16 3.38
N GLY A 172 -0.97 4.00 4.39
CA GLY A 172 -0.43 3.71 5.72
C GLY A 172 -1.51 3.10 6.60
N ILE A 173 -1.22 1.94 7.18
CA ILE A 173 -2.13 1.24 8.09
C ILE A 173 -1.40 1.05 9.42
N SER A 174 -2.02 1.44 10.54
CA SER A 174 -1.37 1.22 11.83
C SER A 174 -2.33 1.25 13.00
N SER A 175 -1.87 0.71 14.12
CA SER A 175 -2.47 0.99 15.42
C SER A 175 -1.84 2.24 16.03
N PRO A 176 -2.59 3.02 16.83
CA PRO A 176 -2.02 4.15 17.56
C PRO A 176 -0.84 3.70 18.42
N HIS A 177 0.30 4.38 18.31
CA HIS A 177 1.48 4.10 19.13
C HIS A 177 1.90 5.30 19.97
N ALA A 178 2.26 6.41 19.33
CA ALA A 178 2.71 7.62 19.99
C ALA A 178 2.39 8.86 19.14
N ARG A 179 2.33 10.04 19.78
CA ARG A 179 2.16 11.35 19.11
C ARG A 179 3.49 11.84 18.50
N LYS A 180 4.17 10.98 17.74
CA LYS A 180 5.44 11.25 17.05
C LYS A 180 5.55 10.39 15.79
N GLY A 181 6.43 10.78 14.87
CA GLY A 181 6.66 10.07 13.61
C GLY A 181 5.66 10.41 12.51
N LEU A 182 5.85 9.77 11.36
CA LEU A 182 5.13 10.07 10.12
C LEU A 182 3.61 9.95 10.27
N LEU A 183 3.13 8.91 10.98
CA LEU A 183 1.68 8.72 11.16
C LEU A 183 1.04 9.88 11.92
N TRP A 184 1.72 10.41 12.94
CA TRP A 184 1.21 11.54 13.71
C TRP A 184 1.22 12.84 12.91
N GLU A 185 2.28 13.07 12.13
CA GLU A 185 2.36 14.22 11.22
C GLU A 185 1.21 14.19 10.20
N LYS A 186 0.94 13.02 9.64
CA LYS A 186 -0.14 12.80 8.66
C LYS A 186 -1.54 12.88 9.26
N TYR A 187 -1.72 12.48 10.51
CA TYR A 187 -2.99 12.65 11.21
C TYR A 187 -3.33 14.12 11.51
N ARG A 188 -2.31 14.96 11.72
CA ARG A 188 -2.50 16.39 12.05
C ARG A 188 -2.71 17.31 10.85
N THR A 189 -2.50 16.81 9.64
CA THR A 189 -2.60 17.57 8.39
C THR A 189 -3.98 17.38 7.79
#